data_AF-A0A3A5L313-F1
#
_entry.id   AF-A0A3A5L313-F1
#
_cell.length_a   1.000
_cell.length_b   1.000
_cell.length_c   1.000
_cell.angle_alpha   90.00
_cell.angle_beta   90.00
_cell.angle_gamma   90.00
#
_symmetry.space_group_name_H-M   'P 1'
#
loop_
_entity.id
_entity.type
_entity.pdbx_description
1 polymer ?
#
loop_
_entity_poly.entity_id
_entity_poly.type
_entity_poly.pdbx_seq_one_letter_code
_entity_poly.pdbx_strand_id
1 'polypeptide(L)'
;MIFKADWEAAGQAVVLPNAVIDAMVSEALPDRKRYRWERLGGGCANCSILIRREHEPVYVLRIYLRDQDAAFREQQLASRLAPQLPVPQSRFVGVQSGYRFALIDYCRGISLREVLLGNEKQHGDSLLYQAGVLLGQIQTHRFNSAGFFDRELHIVKPENPTLAAFVDRQLTHPTASAQLSTAQRQRIATCFSRFAACLPNESPAHLVHGDYDPANLLVDKSDGAWRITAALDWEFAFAGSPLWDVANMLRYAHAMPASWASSFVDGLQATCLLPNQWQVTVHLLNLASLLDCLCRTEPARQPRRLQDILTLMNTIISQLSLEA
;
A
#
# COMPACT_ATOMS: atom_id res chain seq x y z
N MET A 1 -2.57 5.15 18.15
CA MET A 1 -3.31 5.57 16.94
C MET A 1 -3.20 4.45 15.91
N ILE A 2 -4.18 4.27 15.01
CA ILE A 2 -4.22 3.17 14.02
C ILE A 2 -3.98 3.70 12.59
N PHE A 3 -3.84 2.80 11.61
CA PHE A 3 -3.70 3.12 10.18
C PHE A 3 -2.52 4.05 9.83
N LYS A 4 -1.40 3.86 10.53
CA LYS A 4 -0.15 4.62 10.31
C LYS A 4 -0.33 6.15 10.42
N ALA A 5 -1.43 6.63 11.02
CA ALA A 5 -1.85 8.03 10.92
C ALA A 5 -0.88 9.00 11.64
N ASP A 6 -0.16 8.51 12.65
CA ASP A 6 0.86 9.25 13.40
C ASP A 6 2.29 9.02 12.93
N TRP A 7 2.51 8.18 11.92
CA TRP A 7 3.87 7.94 11.44
C TRP A 7 4.50 9.26 11.02
N GLU A 8 5.76 9.44 11.36
CA GLU A 8 6.52 10.57 10.84
C GLU A 8 6.45 10.55 9.31
N ALA A 9 6.26 11.73 8.71
CA ALA A 9 6.49 11.86 7.28
C ALA A 9 7.88 11.32 6.98
N ALA A 10 8.03 10.50 5.95
CA ALA A 10 9.36 9.98 5.63
C ALA A 10 10.30 11.18 5.39
N GLY A 11 11.49 11.11 6.00
CA GLY A 11 12.36 12.26 6.21
C GLY A 11 12.67 13.06 4.94
N GLN A 12 12.86 14.37 5.11
CA GLN A 12 13.14 15.38 4.08
C GLN A 12 12.54 15.06 2.71
N ALA A 13 11.23 15.32 2.55
CA ALA A 13 10.66 15.47 1.22
C ALA A 13 11.60 16.37 0.41
N VAL A 14 12.18 15.83 -0.66
CA VAL A 14 13.04 16.61 -1.56
C VAL A 14 12.19 17.78 -2.04
N VAL A 15 12.46 18.98 -1.54
CA VAL A 15 11.73 20.17 -1.95
C VAL A 15 12.29 20.60 -3.29
N LEU A 16 11.65 20.14 -4.35
CA LEU A 16 12.03 20.51 -5.71
C LEU A 16 11.78 22.01 -5.93
N PRO A 17 12.71 22.73 -6.58
CA PRO A 17 12.51 24.12 -6.94
C PRO A 17 11.25 24.30 -7.80
N ASN A 18 10.53 25.40 -7.60
CA ASN A 18 9.31 25.70 -8.39
C ASN A 18 9.57 25.67 -9.90
N ALA A 19 10.75 26.12 -10.34
CA ALA A 19 11.15 26.10 -11.75
C ALA A 19 11.20 24.68 -12.36
N VAL A 20 11.60 23.68 -11.58
CA VAL A 20 11.62 22.27 -12.04
C VAL A 20 10.19 21.76 -12.22
N ILE A 21 9.31 22.05 -11.26
CA ILE A 21 7.88 21.68 -11.33
C ILE A 21 7.22 22.40 -12.52
N ASP A 22 7.48 23.70 -12.71
CA ASP A 22 6.97 24.47 -13.83
C ASP A 22 7.39 23.88 -15.18
N ALA A 23 8.63 23.39 -15.30
CA ALA A 23 9.12 22.74 -16.51
C ALA A 23 8.39 21.40 -16.75
N MET A 24 8.20 20.58 -15.72
CA MET A 24 7.44 19.32 -15.80
C MET A 24 5.98 19.55 -16.22
N VAL A 25 5.31 20.55 -15.61
CA VAL A 25 3.93 20.91 -15.96
C VAL A 25 3.85 21.42 -17.40
N SER A 26 4.82 22.23 -17.84
CA SER A 26 4.84 22.75 -19.22
C SER A 26 5.06 21.65 -20.26
N GLU A 27 5.84 20.64 -19.92
CA GLU A 27 6.09 19.48 -20.77
C GLU A 27 4.85 18.58 -20.89
N ALA A 28 4.17 18.28 -19.77
CA ALA A 28 2.99 17.42 -19.76
C ALA A 28 1.70 18.12 -20.24
N LEU A 29 1.61 19.45 -20.11
CA LEU A 29 0.43 20.26 -20.45
C LEU A 29 0.83 21.42 -21.36
N PRO A 30 0.74 21.25 -22.70
CA PRO A 30 1.11 22.28 -23.68
C PRO A 30 0.42 23.64 -23.47
N ASP A 31 -0.80 23.64 -22.93
CA ASP A 31 -1.59 24.83 -22.57
C ASP A 31 -1.33 25.33 -21.12
N ARG A 32 -0.09 25.25 -20.62
CA ARG A 32 0.33 25.54 -19.22
C ARG A 32 -0.34 26.76 -18.58
N LYS A 33 -0.59 27.84 -19.34
CA LYS A 33 -1.20 29.09 -18.83
C LYS A 33 -2.58 28.89 -18.18
N ARG A 34 -3.34 27.86 -18.61
CA ARG A 34 -4.66 27.51 -18.10
C ARG A 34 -4.64 26.78 -16.75
N TYR A 35 -3.44 26.37 -16.31
CA TYR A 35 -3.27 25.54 -15.13
C TYR A 35 -2.56 26.30 -14.01
N ARG A 36 -2.89 25.92 -12.78
CA ARG A 36 -2.20 26.31 -11.55
C ARG A 36 -1.85 25.05 -10.78
N TRP A 37 -0.78 25.11 -10.00
CA TRP A 37 -0.33 23.96 -9.26
C TRP A 37 -0.06 24.31 -7.80
N GLU A 38 -0.32 23.35 -6.91
CA GLU A 38 -0.02 23.45 -5.49
C GLU A 38 0.55 22.13 -4.98
N ARG A 39 1.46 22.18 -4.00
CA ARG A 39 2.03 20.95 -3.42
C ARG A 39 0.97 20.27 -2.56
N LEU A 40 0.74 18.98 -2.79
CA LEU A 40 -0.07 18.17 -1.87
C LEU A 40 0.79 17.78 -0.67
N GLY A 41 0.21 17.85 0.53
CA GLY A 41 0.78 17.24 1.72
C GLY A 41 0.61 15.72 1.71
N GLY A 42 1.39 15.00 2.52
CA GLY A 42 1.11 13.59 2.86
C GLY A 42 1.73 12.52 1.97
N GLY A 43 2.61 12.87 1.02
CA GLY A 43 3.43 11.89 0.29
C GLY A 43 4.65 11.44 1.11
N CYS A 44 4.73 10.15 1.46
CA CYS A 44 5.85 9.62 2.23
C CYS A 44 7.08 9.32 1.35
N ALA A 45 6.91 8.84 0.11
CA ALA A 45 8.03 8.42 -0.74
C ALA A 45 8.20 9.25 -2.01
N ASN A 46 7.09 9.71 -2.60
CA ASN A 46 7.04 10.45 -3.85
C ASN A 46 6.43 11.84 -3.63
N CYS A 47 6.80 12.81 -4.47
CA CYS A 47 6.26 14.17 -4.40
C CYS A 47 5.03 14.28 -5.30
N SER A 48 3.91 14.73 -4.74
CA SER A 48 2.65 14.92 -5.47
C SER A 48 2.28 16.40 -5.53
N ILE A 49 1.99 16.89 -6.72
CA ILE A 49 1.56 18.27 -6.97
C ILE A 49 0.15 18.21 -7.55
N LEU A 50 -0.80 18.90 -6.92
CA LEU A 50 -2.14 19.03 -7.46
C LEU A 50 -2.13 20.06 -8.58
N ILE A 51 -2.72 19.69 -9.73
CA ILE A 51 -2.91 20.57 -10.88
C ILE A 51 -4.39 20.92 -10.97
N ARG A 52 -4.67 22.22 -11.00
CA ARG A 52 -6.02 22.77 -11.17
C ARG A 52 -6.14 23.46 -12.53
N ARG A 53 -7.29 23.29 -13.16
CA ARG A 53 -7.74 24.15 -14.26
C ARG A 53 -8.74 25.13 -13.66
N GLU A 54 -8.44 26.42 -13.73
CA GLU A 54 -9.18 27.43 -12.96
C GLU A 54 -9.19 27.07 -11.46
N HIS A 55 -10.36 26.70 -10.91
CA HIS A 55 -10.51 26.26 -9.52
C HIS A 55 -10.64 24.73 -9.37
N GLU A 56 -10.84 24.01 -10.47
CA GLU A 56 -11.16 22.59 -10.46
C GLU A 56 -9.88 21.71 -10.47
N PRO A 57 -9.71 20.80 -9.50
CA PRO A 57 -8.72 19.73 -9.55
C PRO A 57 -8.90 18.86 -10.80
N VAL A 58 -7.85 18.69 -11.59
CA VAL A 58 -7.92 17.91 -12.84
C VAL A 58 -6.86 16.82 -12.92
N TYR A 59 -5.64 17.09 -12.43
CA TYR A 59 -4.55 16.13 -12.46
C TYR A 59 -3.73 16.19 -11.19
N VAL A 60 -2.97 15.12 -10.95
CA VAL A 60 -1.85 15.12 -10.01
C VAL A 60 -0.57 14.90 -10.82
N LEU A 61 0.45 15.73 -10.59
CA LEU A 61 1.79 15.49 -11.07
C LEU A 61 2.53 14.70 -9.98
N ARG A 62 2.87 13.44 -10.24
CA ARG A 62 3.59 12.56 -9.32
C ARG A 62 5.05 12.46 -9.75
N ILE A 63 5.96 12.75 -8.84
CA ILE A 63 7.41 12.77 -9.08
C ILE A 63 8.05 11.63 -8.29
N TYR A 64 8.71 10.72 -9.00
CA TYR A 64 9.20 9.45 -8.47
C TYR A 64 10.62 9.62 -7.93
N LEU A 65 10.77 9.62 -6.60
CA LEU A 65 12.04 9.91 -5.93
C LEU A 65 12.82 8.65 -5.55
N ARG A 66 12.12 7.54 -5.29
CA ARG A 66 12.74 6.29 -4.81
C ARG A 66 12.99 5.29 -5.93
N ASP A 67 11.94 5.01 -6.70
CA ASP A 67 11.99 4.10 -7.84
C ASP A 67 11.38 4.79 -9.04
N GLN A 68 12.24 5.22 -9.97
CA GLN A 68 11.79 5.90 -11.17
C GLN A 68 10.98 4.96 -12.06
N ASP A 69 11.25 3.66 -12.09
CA ASP A 69 10.55 2.74 -12.99
C ASP A 69 9.12 2.45 -12.55
N ALA A 70 8.76 2.81 -11.31
CA ALA A 70 7.39 2.71 -10.82
C ALA A 70 6.38 3.50 -11.66
N ALA A 71 6.80 4.60 -12.30
CA ALA A 71 5.95 5.37 -13.20
C ALA A 71 5.39 4.53 -14.35
N PHE A 72 6.20 3.63 -14.91
CA PHE A 72 5.79 2.77 -16.01
C PHE A 72 4.91 1.62 -15.52
N ARG A 73 5.23 1.05 -14.36
CA ARG A 73 4.40 -0.01 -13.76
C ARG A 73 3.01 0.51 -13.43
N GLU A 74 2.92 1.66 -12.77
CA GLU A 74 1.66 2.33 -12.48
C GLU A 74 0.89 2.65 -13.77
N GLN A 75 1.56 3.20 -14.80
CA GLN A 75 0.92 3.49 -16.10
C GLN A 75 0.33 2.23 -16.76
N GLN A 76 1.11 1.14 -16.81
CA GLN A 76 0.68 -0.09 -17.46
C GLN A 76 -0.43 -0.81 -16.68
N LEU A 77 -0.32 -0.85 -15.35
CA LEU A 77 -1.38 -1.39 -14.50
C LEU A 77 -2.65 -0.55 -14.64
N ALA A 78 -2.53 0.78 -14.55
CA ALA A 78 -3.67 1.67 -14.73
C ALA A 78 -4.40 1.41 -16.06
N SER A 79 -3.67 1.29 -17.17
CA SER A 79 -4.25 1.01 -18.49
C SER A 79 -4.94 -0.35 -18.57
N ARG A 80 -4.38 -1.39 -17.94
CA ARG A 80 -4.98 -2.74 -17.92
C ARG A 80 -6.22 -2.82 -17.02
N LEU A 81 -6.23 -2.11 -15.91
CA LEU A 81 -7.24 -2.22 -14.86
C LEU A 81 -8.41 -1.22 -15.03
N ALA A 82 -8.19 -0.07 -15.67
CA ALA A 82 -9.20 1.00 -15.84
C ALA A 82 -10.59 0.53 -16.31
N PRO A 83 -10.71 -0.43 -17.24
CA PRO A 83 -12.01 -0.85 -17.73
C PRO A 83 -12.90 -1.50 -16.67
N GLN A 84 -12.31 -1.99 -15.57
CA GLN A 84 -13.00 -2.79 -14.55
C GLN A 84 -12.84 -2.23 -13.14
N LEU A 85 -11.80 -1.44 -12.89
CA LEU A 85 -11.41 -1.01 -11.55
C LEU A 85 -11.18 0.50 -11.49
N PRO A 86 -11.54 1.14 -10.36
CA PRO A 86 -11.34 2.57 -10.16
C PRO A 86 -9.86 2.86 -9.88
N VAL A 87 -9.07 3.06 -10.93
CA VAL A 87 -7.63 3.39 -10.83
C VAL A 87 -7.30 4.66 -11.60
N PRO A 88 -6.45 5.55 -11.06
CA PRO A 88 -6.07 6.79 -11.74
C PRO A 88 -5.32 6.48 -13.03
N GLN A 89 -5.71 7.11 -14.15
CA GLN A 89 -5.00 6.94 -15.43
C GLN A 89 -3.78 7.84 -15.50
N SER A 90 -2.65 7.27 -15.95
CA SER A 90 -1.47 8.05 -16.31
C SER A 90 -1.62 8.59 -17.74
N ARG A 91 -1.65 9.92 -17.85
CA ARG A 91 -1.81 10.66 -19.11
C ARG A 91 -0.48 10.97 -19.80
N PHE A 92 0.58 11.07 -19.01
CA PHE A 92 1.91 11.41 -19.48
C PHE A 92 2.96 10.86 -18.52
N VAL A 93 4.10 10.40 -19.06
CA VAL A 93 5.29 10.06 -18.29
C VAL A 93 6.48 10.73 -18.97
N GLY A 94 7.25 11.51 -18.22
CA GLY A 94 8.39 12.26 -18.73
C GLY A 94 9.58 12.24 -17.78
N VAL A 95 10.66 12.88 -18.21
CA VAL A 95 11.87 13.06 -17.40
C VAL A 95 12.30 14.50 -17.51
N GLN A 96 12.40 15.17 -16.36
CA GLN A 96 12.85 16.55 -16.29
C GLN A 96 13.84 16.74 -15.15
N SER A 97 14.97 17.41 -15.43
CA SER A 97 16.04 17.64 -14.45
C SER A 97 16.52 16.37 -13.72
N GLY A 98 16.52 15.22 -14.41
CA GLY A 98 16.91 13.92 -13.85
C GLY A 98 15.84 13.21 -13.02
N TYR A 99 14.65 13.79 -12.87
CA TYR A 99 13.53 13.19 -12.16
C TYR A 99 12.51 12.64 -13.15
N ARG A 100 12.09 11.39 -12.93
CA ARG A 100 10.92 10.86 -13.63
C ARG A 100 9.65 11.37 -12.97
N PHE A 101 8.67 11.73 -13.79
CA PHE A 101 7.37 12.17 -13.31
C PHE A 101 6.25 11.65 -14.21
N ALA A 102 5.04 11.62 -13.66
CA ALA A 102 3.82 11.29 -14.38
C ALA A 102 2.75 12.36 -14.13
N LEU A 103 1.96 12.66 -15.16
CA LEU A 103 0.70 13.38 -15.02
C LEU A 103 -0.41 12.34 -14.95
N ILE A 104 -1.10 12.25 -13.82
CA ILE A 104 -2.18 11.29 -13.58
C ILE A 104 -3.51 12.01 -13.36
N ASP A 105 -4.61 11.36 -13.69
CA ASP A 105 -5.95 11.90 -13.40
C ASP A 105 -6.12 12.19 -11.90
N TYR A 106 -6.75 13.31 -11.59
CA TYR A 106 -7.21 13.58 -10.24
C TYR A 106 -8.44 12.72 -9.93
N CYS A 107 -8.34 11.91 -8.88
CA CYS A 107 -9.47 11.17 -8.33
C CYS A 107 -10.11 11.97 -7.19
N ARG A 108 -11.41 12.22 -7.29
CA ARG A 108 -12.16 12.96 -6.26
C ARG A 108 -12.45 12.07 -5.05
N GLY A 109 -12.31 12.66 -3.86
CA GLY A 109 -12.66 12.04 -2.58
C GLY A 109 -11.67 12.40 -1.47
N ILE A 110 -11.91 11.84 -0.30
CA ILE A 110 -10.96 11.79 0.83
C ILE A 110 -10.50 10.35 1.05
N SER A 111 -9.43 10.11 1.78
CA SER A 111 -9.01 8.72 2.05
C SER A 111 -10.02 7.98 2.92
N LEU A 112 -10.16 6.66 2.72
CA LEU A 112 -10.94 5.80 3.60
C LEU A 112 -10.45 5.93 5.04
N ARG A 113 -9.14 6.06 5.25
CA ARG A 113 -8.55 6.35 6.56
C ARG A 113 -9.14 7.58 7.22
N GLU A 114 -9.31 8.69 6.50
CA GLU A 114 -9.90 9.92 7.04
C GLU A 114 -11.36 9.70 7.48
N VAL A 115 -12.15 8.94 6.71
CA VAL A 115 -13.51 8.57 7.12
C VAL A 115 -13.51 7.70 8.38
N LEU A 116 -12.66 6.67 8.42
CA LEU A 116 -12.59 5.72 9.55
C LEU A 116 -12.09 6.37 10.84
N LEU A 117 -11.21 7.37 10.76
CA LEU A 117 -10.69 8.10 11.91
C LEU A 117 -11.51 9.35 12.27
N GLY A 118 -12.38 9.79 11.37
CA GLY A 118 -13.14 11.03 11.49
C GLY A 118 -14.56 10.86 12.03
N ASN A 119 -15.37 11.88 11.77
CA ASN A 119 -16.77 11.97 12.22
C ASN A 119 -17.74 11.12 11.40
N GLU A 120 -17.28 10.51 10.31
CA GLU A 120 -18.09 9.72 9.37
C GLU A 120 -17.89 8.20 9.58
N LYS A 121 -17.20 7.80 10.66
CA LYS A 121 -16.83 6.41 10.96
C LYS A 121 -18.01 5.43 11.07
N GLN A 122 -19.24 5.92 11.28
CA GLN A 122 -20.46 5.10 11.22
C GLN A 122 -20.66 4.40 9.88
N HIS A 123 -20.02 4.89 8.81
CA HIS A 123 -20.06 4.27 7.48
C HIS A 123 -18.97 3.20 7.27
N GLY A 124 -18.16 2.91 8.29
CA GLY A 124 -17.01 2.02 8.21
C GLY A 124 -17.35 0.60 7.76
N ASP A 125 -18.44 0.00 8.25
CA ASP A 125 -18.88 -1.35 7.84
C ASP A 125 -19.13 -1.41 6.32
N SER A 126 -19.94 -0.47 5.79
CA SER A 126 -20.27 -0.42 4.36
C SER A 126 -19.04 -0.16 3.50
N LEU A 127 -18.16 0.75 3.90
CA LEU A 127 -16.96 1.08 3.14
C LEU A 127 -15.93 -0.04 3.16
N LEU A 128 -15.77 -0.74 4.28
CA LEU A 128 -14.87 -1.89 4.34
C LEU A 128 -15.41 -3.10 3.60
N TYR A 129 -16.72 -3.32 3.59
CA TYR A 129 -17.34 -4.28 2.67
C TYR A 129 -17.01 -3.96 1.21
N GLN A 130 -17.17 -2.70 0.78
CA GLN A 130 -16.78 -2.26 -0.56
C GLN A 130 -15.28 -2.48 -0.82
N ALA A 131 -14.42 -2.22 0.16
CA ALA A 131 -12.98 -2.45 0.03
C ALA A 131 -12.66 -3.94 -0.12
N GLY A 132 -13.41 -4.83 0.53
CA GLY A 132 -13.30 -6.28 0.35
C GLY A 132 -13.69 -6.71 -1.06
N VAL A 133 -14.83 -6.22 -1.55
CA VAL A 133 -15.31 -6.50 -2.92
C VAL A 133 -14.30 -6.02 -3.97
N LEU A 134 -13.81 -4.79 -3.83
CA LEU A 134 -12.81 -4.23 -4.73
C LEU A 134 -11.52 -5.08 -4.73
N LEU A 135 -11.06 -5.50 -3.55
CA LEU A 135 -9.87 -6.33 -3.46
C LEU A 135 -10.06 -7.67 -4.18
N GLY A 136 -11.19 -8.35 -3.99
CA GLY A 136 -11.41 -9.61 -4.69
C GLY A 136 -11.59 -9.44 -6.20
N GLN A 137 -12.08 -8.29 -6.69
CA GLN A 137 -12.04 -7.95 -8.12
C GLN A 137 -10.59 -7.78 -8.63
N ILE A 138 -9.71 -7.11 -7.87
CA ILE A 138 -8.27 -7.01 -8.18
C ILE A 138 -7.67 -8.41 -8.31
N GLN A 139 -7.97 -9.30 -7.37
CA GLN A 139 -7.47 -10.67 -7.34
C GLN A 139 -7.92 -11.54 -8.53
N THR A 140 -8.91 -11.13 -9.33
CA THR A 140 -9.25 -11.87 -10.56
C THR A 140 -8.14 -11.80 -11.62
N HIS A 141 -7.22 -10.84 -11.50
CA HIS A 141 -6.09 -10.66 -12.41
C HIS A 141 -4.95 -11.60 -12.00
N ARG A 142 -4.64 -12.56 -12.86
CA ARG A 142 -3.69 -13.65 -12.56
C ARG A 142 -2.47 -13.61 -13.45
N PHE A 143 -1.39 -14.16 -12.93
CA PHE A 143 -0.11 -14.34 -13.59
C PHE A 143 0.36 -15.79 -13.46
N ASN A 144 1.20 -16.21 -14.41
CA ASN A 144 1.69 -17.59 -14.49
C ASN A 144 2.65 -17.97 -13.35
N SER A 145 3.24 -16.98 -12.66
CA SER A 145 4.17 -17.20 -11.55
C SER A 145 4.22 -16.00 -10.61
N ALA A 146 4.58 -16.21 -9.35
CA ALA A 146 4.86 -15.11 -8.43
C ALA A 146 6.18 -14.39 -8.75
N GLY A 147 6.27 -13.10 -8.40
CA GLY A 147 7.46 -12.26 -8.52
C GLY A 147 7.12 -10.77 -8.64
N PHE A 148 8.15 -9.94 -8.67
CA PHE A 148 8.01 -8.49 -8.83
C PHE A 148 7.85 -8.12 -10.30
N PHE A 149 7.21 -6.98 -10.57
CA PHE A 149 7.14 -6.45 -11.91
C PHE A 149 8.39 -5.63 -12.25
N ASP A 150 8.97 -5.87 -13.42
CA ASP A 150 9.80 -4.86 -14.07
C ASP A 150 8.93 -3.72 -14.62
N ARG A 151 9.56 -2.75 -15.27
CA ARG A 151 8.87 -1.59 -15.85
C ARG A 151 7.88 -1.95 -16.98
N GLU A 152 7.98 -3.15 -17.57
CA GLU A 152 7.09 -3.72 -18.59
C GLU A 152 6.03 -4.70 -18.04
N LEU A 153 5.96 -4.86 -16.71
CA LEU A 153 5.13 -5.86 -16.03
C LEU A 153 5.52 -7.31 -16.35
N HIS A 154 6.75 -7.56 -16.80
CA HIS A 154 7.32 -8.91 -16.76
C HIS A 154 7.67 -9.27 -15.32
N ILE A 155 7.58 -10.57 -15.03
CA ILE A 155 7.81 -11.09 -13.69
C ILE A 155 9.30 -11.36 -13.51
N VAL A 156 9.91 -10.65 -12.56
CA VAL A 156 11.29 -10.82 -12.13
C VAL A 156 11.30 -11.46 -10.75
N LYS A 157 11.98 -12.60 -10.63
CA LYS A 157 12.18 -13.27 -9.34
C LYS A 157 13.47 -12.78 -8.69
N PRO A 158 13.43 -12.33 -7.43
CA PRO A 158 14.65 -11.98 -6.70
C PRO A 158 15.46 -13.24 -6.38
N GLU A 159 16.77 -13.08 -6.16
CA GLU A 159 17.70 -14.17 -5.84
C GLU A 159 17.40 -14.88 -4.50
N ASN A 160 16.55 -14.31 -3.64
CA ASN A 160 16.15 -14.91 -2.36
C ASN A 160 14.66 -15.27 -2.36
N PRO A 161 14.29 -16.52 -2.73
CA PRO A 161 12.91 -16.82 -3.14
C PRO A 161 11.95 -17.11 -2.00
N THR A 162 12.40 -17.57 -0.81
CA THR A 162 11.48 -17.95 0.27
C THR A 162 11.25 -16.82 1.26
N LEU A 163 9.99 -16.69 1.71
CA LEU A 163 9.62 -15.74 2.76
C LEU A 163 10.33 -16.04 4.09
N ALA A 164 10.60 -17.32 4.38
CA ALA A 164 11.37 -17.71 5.57
C ALA A 164 12.81 -17.18 5.51
N ALA A 165 13.52 -17.37 4.40
CA ALA A 165 14.88 -16.86 4.25
C ALA A 165 14.94 -15.32 4.29
N PHE A 166 13.92 -14.66 3.74
CA PHE A 166 13.76 -13.21 3.89
C PHE A 166 13.65 -12.80 5.36
N VAL A 167 12.78 -13.46 6.13
CA VAL A 167 12.57 -13.17 7.56
C VAL A 167 13.84 -13.42 8.37
N ASP A 168 14.53 -14.54 8.13
CA ASP A 168 15.79 -14.86 8.82
C ASP A 168 16.82 -13.76 8.61
N ARG A 169 16.97 -13.27 7.37
CA ARG A 169 17.84 -12.14 7.08
C ARG A 169 17.42 -10.88 7.84
N GLN A 170 16.13 -10.53 7.82
CA GLN A 170 15.64 -9.34 8.52
C GLN A 170 15.83 -9.43 10.04
N LEU A 171 15.70 -10.61 10.65
CA LEU A 171 15.93 -10.81 12.08
C LEU A 171 17.40 -10.60 12.49
N THR A 172 18.33 -10.73 11.54
CA THR A 172 19.76 -10.44 11.75
C THR A 172 20.16 -9.00 11.41
N HIS A 173 19.26 -8.21 10.83
CA HIS A 173 19.54 -6.82 10.48
C HIS A 173 19.92 -6.01 11.74
N PRO A 174 20.90 -5.08 11.68
CA PRO A 174 21.35 -4.31 12.84
C PRO A 174 20.21 -3.60 13.58
N THR A 175 19.30 -2.93 12.86
CA THR A 175 18.14 -2.26 13.46
C THR A 175 17.22 -3.25 14.16
N ALA A 176 16.88 -4.38 13.53
CA ALA A 176 16.02 -5.39 14.16
C ALA A 176 16.67 -6.00 15.40
N SER A 177 17.97 -6.29 15.34
CA SER A 177 18.74 -6.82 16.47
C SER A 177 18.85 -5.84 17.64
N ALA A 178 18.87 -4.53 17.36
CA ALA A 178 18.90 -3.49 18.38
C ALA A 178 17.53 -3.22 19.02
N GLN A 179 16.44 -3.32 18.24
CA GLN A 179 15.09 -2.97 18.68
C GLN A 179 14.28 -4.17 19.20
N LEU A 180 14.64 -5.40 18.83
CA LEU A 180 13.98 -6.62 19.28
C LEU A 180 14.90 -7.43 20.21
N SER A 181 14.37 -7.85 21.35
CA SER A 181 15.08 -8.77 22.24
C SER A 181 15.36 -10.11 21.55
N THR A 182 16.39 -10.82 22.02
CA THR A 182 16.71 -12.17 21.54
C THR A 182 15.49 -13.12 21.62
N ALA A 183 14.72 -13.04 22.70
CA ALA A 183 13.51 -13.85 22.88
C ALA A 183 12.42 -13.52 21.83
N GLN A 184 12.20 -12.23 21.52
CA GLN A 184 11.25 -11.83 20.47
C GLN A 184 11.68 -12.35 19.09
N ARG A 185 12.97 -12.19 18.74
CA ARG A 185 13.49 -12.68 17.45
C ARG A 185 13.36 -14.21 17.31
N GLN A 186 13.71 -14.95 18.36
CA GLN A 186 13.53 -16.40 18.41
C GLN A 186 12.05 -16.79 18.28
N ARG A 187 11.14 -16.07 18.95
CA ARG A 187 9.70 -16.34 18.86
C ARG A 187 9.17 -16.12 17.44
N ILE A 188 9.60 -15.06 16.76
CA ILE A 188 9.24 -14.81 15.36
C ILE A 188 9.74 -15.94 14.46
N ALA A 189 11.03 -16.32 14.57
CA ALA A 189 11.58 -17.42 13.79
C ALA A 189 10.83 -18.75 14.03
N THR A 190 10.46 -19.02 15.29
CA THR A 190 9.64 -20.18 15.65
C THR A 190 8.25 -20.13 15.04
N CYS A 191 7.59 -18.97 14.99
CA CYS A 191 6.29 -18.82 14.32
C CYS A 191 6.38 -19.18 12.83
N PHE A 192 7.38 -18.68 12.11
CA PHE A 192 7.57 -18.99 10.69
C PHE A 192 7.91 -20.45 10.44
N SER A 193 8.70 -21.07 11.32
CA SER A 193 9.02 -22.50 11.24
C SER A 193 7.80 -23.38 11.54
N ARG A 194 7.06 -23.05 12.60
CA ARG A 194 5.87 -23.80 13.05
C ARG A 194 4.74 -23.75 12.03
N PHE A 195 4.48 -22.57 11.48
CA PHE A 195 3.37 -22.34 10.55
C PHE A 195 3.84 -22.28 9.09
N ALA A 196 4.98 -22.93 8.77
CA ALA A 196 5.54 -22.92 7.42
C ALA A 196 4.54 -23.42 6.35
N ALA A 197 3.68 -24.38 6.70
CA ALA A 197 2.65 -24.91 5.81
C ALA A 197 1.50 -23.91 5.50
N CYS A 198 1.36 -22.84 6.29
CA CYS A 198 0.39 -21.77 6.03
C CYS A 198 0.94 -20.71 5.06
N LEU A 199 2.27 -20.68 4.83
CA LEU A 199 2.85 -19.70 3.93
C LEU A 199 2.34 -19.95 2.49
N PRO A 200 2.03 -18.88 1.74
CA PRO A 200 1.48 -19.03 0.40
C PRO A 200 2.48 -19.69 -0.56
N ASN A 201 1.96 -20.48 -1.49
CA ASN A 201 2.74 -21.04 -2.59
C ASN A 201 2.90 -20.03 -3.74
N GLU A 202 3.75 -20.34 -4.72
CA GLU A 202 4.09 -19.41 -5.82
C GLU A 202 3.12 -19.44 -7.03
N SER A 203 2.04 -20.25 -7.03
CA SER A 203 1.21 -20.44 -8.23
C SER A 203 -0.23 -20.97 -7.99
N PRO A 204 -1.24 -20.47 -8.73
CA PRO A 204 -1.17 -19.29 -9.61
C PRO A 204 -1.02 -18.01 -8.79
N ALA A 205 -0.30 -17.02 -9.32
CA ALA A 205 -0.07 -15.76 -8.64
C ALA A 205 -1.15 -14.74 -9.02
N HIS A 206 -1.65 -14.00 -8.04
CA HIS A 206 -2.65 -12.96 -8.21
C HIS A 206 -1.98 -11.59 -8.27
N LEU A 207 -2.62 -10.61 -8.90
CA LEU A 207 -2.22 -9.22 -8.75
C LEU A 207 -2.37 -8.82 -7.29
N VAL A 208 -1.27 -8.35 -6.70
CA VAL A 208 -1.20 -7.78 -5.36
C VAL A 208 -0.89 -6.30 -5.53
N HIS A 209 -1.68 -5.44 -4.89
CA HIS A 209 -1.44 -4.00 -4.86
C HIS A 209 -0.17 -3.67 -4.08
N GLY A 210 0.07 -4.37 -2.98
CA GLY A 210 1.30 -4.28 -2.17
C GLY A 210 1.23 -3.26 -1.04
N ASP A 211 0.27 -2.34 -1.08
CA ASP A 211 -0.03 -1.37 -0.02
C ASP A 211 -1.53 -1.06 0.02
N TYR A 212 -2.38 -2.10 -0.04
CA TYR A 212 -3.83 -1.99 0.05
C TYR A 212 -4.29 -1.61 1.47
N ASP A 213 -4.07 -0.34 1.82
CA ASP A 213 -4.30 0.29 3.11
C ASP A 213 -5.43 1.33 3.01
N PRO A 214 -6.24 1.58 4.06
CA PRO A 214 -7.24 2.64 4.06
C PRO A 214 -6.74 4.02 3.62
N ALA A 215 -5.45 4.31 3.77
CA ALA A 215 -4.85 5.56 3.28
C ALA A 215 -4.81 5.69 1.75
N ASN A 216 -4.79 4.56 1.04
CA ASN A 216 -4.63 4.49 -0.43
C ASN A 216 -5.95 4.25 -1.16
N LEU A 217 -7.07 4.13 -0.44
CA LEU A 217 -8.41 4.08 -1.02
C LEU A 217 -9.08 5.43 -0.88
N LEU A 218 -9.58 6.00 -1.97
CA LEU A 218 -10.41 7.19 -1.93
C LEU A 218 -11.87 6.84 -1.84
N VAL A 219 -12.61 7.65 -1.10
CA VAL A 219 -14.05 7.58 -0.98
C VAL A 219 -14.66 8.95 -1.20
N ASP A 220 -15.82 8.98 -1.85
CA ASP A 220 -16.62 10.19 -2.00
C ASP A 220 -18.09 9.89 -1.78
N LYS A 221 -18.86 10.92 -1.47
CA LYS A 221 -20.30 10.83 -1.29
C LYS A 221 -21.01 11.12 -2.61
N SER A 222 -21.66 10.11 -3.16
CA SER A 222 -22.50 10.20 -4.36
C SER A 222 -23.91 9.74 -4.01
N ASP A 223 -24.94 10.49 -4.40
CA ASP A 223 -26.36 10.14 -4.17
C ASP A 223 -26.68 9.80 -2.70
N GLY A 224 -26.05 10.53 -1.77
CA GLY A 224 -26.25 10.34 -0.33
C GLY A 224 -25.48 9.17 0.29
N ALA A 225 -24.78 8.34 -0.49
CA ALA A 225 -24.02 7.20 -0.01
C ALA A 225 -22.51 7.36 -0.23
N TRP A 226 -21.71 6.91 0.73
CA TRP A 226 -20.25 6.83 0.59
C TRP A 226 -19.87 5.65 -0.32
N ARG A 227 -19.03 5.92 -1.31
CA ARG A 227 -18.51 4.91 -2.25
C ARG A 227 -17.02 5.02 -2.42
N ILE A 228 -16.35 3.89 -2.63
CA ILE A 228 -14.95 3.88 -3.06
C ILE A 228 -14.86 4.42 -4.50
N THR A 229 -14.01 5.43 -4.71
CA THR A 229 -13.83 6.11 -5.99
C THR A 229 -12.48 5.87 -6.64
N ALA A 230 -11.47 5.44 -5.87
CA ALA A 230 -10.16 5.07 -6.42
C ALA A 230 -9.35 4.16 -5.48
N ALA A 231 -8.54 3.28 -6.06
CA ALA A 231 -7.36 2.69 -5.43
C ALA A 231 -6.10 3.35 -6.00
N LEU A 232 -5.34 4.01 -5.13
CA LEU A 232 -4.16 4.79 -5.46
C LEU A 232 -2.87 4.02 -5.15
N ASP A 233 -1.75 4.47 -5.73
CA ASP A 233 -0.41 4.05 -5.33
C ASP A 233 -0.04 2.58 -5.61
N TRP A 234 -0.01 2.23 -6.90
CA TRP A 234 0.35 0.90 -7.38
C TRP A 234 1.87 0.68 -7.49
N GLU A 235 2.71 1.52 -6.88
CA GLU A 235 4.17 1.49 -7.07
C GLU A 235 4.80 0.17 -6.61
N PHE A 236 4.17 -0.47 -5.63
CA PHE A 236 4.58 -1.71 -4.97
C PHE A 236 3.92 -2.96 -5.53
N ALA A 237 3.10 -2.82 -6.59
CA ALA A 237 2.34 -3.94 -7.10
C ALA A 237 3.26 -5.07 -7.60
N PHE A 238 2.82 -6.31 -7.38
CA PHE A 238 3.54 -7.51 -7.77
C PHE A 238 2.59 -8.68 -8.01
N ALA A 239 3.11 -9.78 -8.55
CA ALA A 239 2.36 -11.03 -8.69
C ALA A 239 2.66 -11.92 -7.47
N GLY A 240 1.65 -12.30 -6.70
CA GLY A 240 1.86 -13.14 -5.52
C GLY A 240 0.58 -13.58 -4.82
N SER A 241 0.70 -13.85 -3.52
CA SER A 241 -0.45 -14.23 -2.71
C SER A 241 -1.38 -13.03 -2.50
N PRO A 242 -2.68 -13.16 -2.78
CA PRO A 242 -3.66 -12.11 -2.51
C PRO A 242 -3.75 -11.73 -1.02
N LEU A 243 -3.30 -12.62 -0.12
CA LEU A 243 -3.34 -12.40 1.33
C LEU A 243 -2.39 -11.30 1.80
N TRP A 244 -1.44 -10.84 0.98
CA TRP A 244 -0.62 -9.67 1.31
C TRP A 244 -1.46 -8.40 1.47
N ASP A 245 -2.44 -8.20 0.59
CA ASP A 245 -3.33 -7.04 0.67
C ASP A 245 -4.39 -7.19 1.77
N VAL A 246 -4.85 -8.43 2.02
CA VAL A 246 -5.67 -8.74 3.20
C VAL A 246 -4.92 -8.41 4.49
N ALA A 247 -3.62 -8.76 4.54
CA ALA A 247 -2.77 -8.47 5.69
C ALA A 247 -2.58 -6.96 5.90
N ASN A 248 -2.39 -6.20 4.82
CA ASN A 248 -2.32 -4.74 4.89
C ASN A 248 -3.61 -4.12 5.47
N MET A 249 -4.77 -4.49 4.95
CA MET A 249 -6.06 -3.94 5.42
C MET A 249 -6.35 -4.32 6.88
N LEU A 250 -6.09 -5.58 7.26
CA LEU A 250 -6.41 -6.10 8.59
C LEU A 250 -5.29 -5.95 9.63
N ARG A 251 -4.20 -5.23 9.30
CA ARG A 251 -3.05 -5.02 10.20
C ARG A 251 -3.45 -4.47 11.57
N TYR A 252 -4.46 -3.61 11.60
CA TYR A 252 -4.99 -2.98 12.83
C TYR A 252 -6.30 -3.61 13.31
N ALA A 253 -6.64 -4.85 12.90
CA ALA A 253 -7.92 -5.48 13.24
C ALA A 253 -8.18 -5.56 14.76
N HIS A 254 -7.14 -5.75 15.56
CA HIS A 254 -7.21 -5.77 17.04
C HIS A 254 -7.60 -4.42 17.67
N ALA A 255 -7.52 -3.32 16.93
CA ALA A 255 -7.73 -1.96 17.40
C ALA A 255 -8.86 -1.24 16.64
N MET A 256 -9.60 -1.95 15.78
CA MET A 256 -10.79 -1.45 15.09
C MET A 256 -12.04 -2.20 15.56
N PRO A 257 -13.26 -1.68 15.34
CA PRO A 257 -14.49 -2.41 15.60
C PRO A 257 -14.48 -3.79 14.94
N ALA A 258 -14.90 -4.84 15.64
CA ALA A 258 -14.91 -6.19 15.08
C ALA A 258 -15.77 -6.29 13.81
N SER A 259 -16.89 -5.54 13.74
CA SER A 259 -17.78 -5.50 12.58
C SER A 259 -17.08 -4.97 11.32
N TRP A 260 -16.09 -4.09 11.45
CA TRP A 260 -15.30 -3.57 10.33
C TRP A 260 -14.46 -4.68 9.69
N ALA A 261 -13.84 -5.52 10.53
CA ALA A 261 -13.02 -6.65 10.06
C ALA A 261 -13.90 -7.67 9.34
N SER A 262 -15.03 -8.02 9.97
CA SER A 262 -16.00 -8.94 9.38
C SER A 262 -16.57 -8.40 8.08
N SER A 263 -16.94 -7.13 8.01
CA SER A 263 -17.49 -6.52 6.78
C SER A 263 -16.49 -6.57 5.63
N PHE A 264 -15.21 -6.29 5.88
CA PHE A 264 -14.15 -6.45 4.87
C PHE A 264 -14.04 -7.89 4.37
N VAL A 265 -14.03 -8.86 5.30
CA VAL A 265 -13.95 -10.28 4.96
C VAL A 265 -15.19 -10.73 4.17
N ASP A 266 -16.39 -10.31 4.57
CA ASP A 266 -17.65 -10.63 3.87
C ASP A 266 -17.65 -10.08 2.44
N GLY A 267 -17.18 -8.84 2.25
CA GLY A 267 -17.03 -8.23 0.93
C GLY A 267 -16.02 -8.97 0.05
N LEU A 268 -14.88 -9.37 0.63
CA LEU A 268 -13.87 -10.16 -0.07
C LEU A 268 -14.41 -11.54 -0.45
N GLN A 269 -15.14 -12.20 0.45
CA GLN A 269 -15.72 -13.53 0.22
C GLN A 269 -16.89 -13.52 -0.78
N ALA A 270 -17.48 -12.35 -1.06
CA ALA A 270 -18.47 -12.21 -2.13
C ALA A 270 -17.87 -12.42 -3.54
N THR A 271 -16.53 -12.38 -3.68
CA THR A 271 -15.83 -12.45 -4.98
C THR A 271 -14.74 -13.53 -5.03
N CYS A 272 -14.29 -14.05 -3.88
CA CYS A 272 -13.28 -15.09 -3.80
C CYS A 272 -13.47 -16.03 -2.60
N LEU A 273 -12.77 -17.16 -2.57
CA LEU A 273 -12.70 -18.03 -1.39
C LEU A 273 -11.38 -17.81 -0.67
N LEU A 274 -11.44 -17.59 0.65
CA LEU A 274 -10.25 -17.56 1.49
C LEU A 274 -9.77 -18.98 1.80
N PRO A 275 -8.45 -19.25 1.73
CA PRO A 275 -7.91 -20.56 2.07
C PRO A 275 -8.10 -20.86 3.57
N ASN A 276 -8.01 -22.14 3.92
CA ASN A 276 -7.97 -22.55 5.32
C ASN A 276 -6.79 -21.86 6.04
N GLN A 277 -6.99 -21.46 7.29
CA GLN A 277 -5.96 -20.81 8.11
C GLN A 277 -5.40 -19.52 7.48
N TRP A 278 -6.21 -18.81 6.69
CA TRP A 278 -5.81 -17.53 6.10
C TRP A 278 -5.43 -16.50 7.18
N GLN A 279 -6.02 -16.57 8.37
CA GLN A 279 -5.71 -15.69 9.51
C GLN A 279 -4.25 -15.85 9.97
N VAL A 280 -3.82 -17.09 10.19
CA VAL A 280 -2.41 -17.43 10.51
C VAL A 280 -1.49 -16.88 9.42
N THR A 281 -1.87 -17.08 8.16
CA THR A 281 -1.10 -16.59 7.01
C THR A 281 -0.99 -15.07 7.03
N VAL A 282 -2.10 -14.35 7.23
CA VAL A 282 -2.15 -12.89 7.35
C VAL A 282 -1.26 -12.39 8.49
N HIS A 283 -1.23 -13.09 9.63
CA HIS A 283 -0.34 -12.76 10.74
C HIS A 283 1.15 -12.91 10.36
N LEU A 284 1.52 -14.01 9.70
CA LEU A 284 2.89 -14.20 9.21
C LEU A 284 3.29 -13.14 8.18
N LEU A 285 2.43 -12.85 7.20
CA LEU A 285 2.68 -11.80 6.20
C LEU A 285 2.83 -10.43 6.84
N ASN A 286 2.00 -10.10 7.84
CA ASN A 286 2.15 -8.87 8.60
C ASN A 286 3.48 -8.79 9.35
N LEU A 287 3.92 -9.88 10.00
CA LEU A 287 5.23 -9.92 10.66
C LEU A 287 6.38 -9.70 9.66
N ALA A 288 6.32 -10.32 8.49
CA ALA A 288 7.33 -10.11 7.45
C ALA A 288 7.38 -8.64 6.97
N SER A 289 6.21 -8.02 6.68
CA SER A 289 6.16 -6.60 6.31
C SER A 289 6.64 -5.68 7.42
N LEU A 290 6.29 -5.96 8.68
CA LEU A 290 6.68 -5.14 9.82
C LEU A 290 8.19 -5.24 10.09
N LEU A 291 8.78 -6.42 9.92
CA LEU A 291 10.23 -6.60 9.98
C LEU A 291 10.94 -5.79 8.89
N ASP A 292 10.43 -5.79 7.67
CA ASP A 292 10.99 -4.96 6.60
C ASP A 292 10.88 -3.47 6.92
N CYS A 293 9.72 -3.04 7.42
CA CYS A 293 9.52 -1.66 7.87
C CYS A 293 10.48 -1.29 9.00
N LEU A 294 10.68 -2.18 9.98
CA LEU A 294 11.60 -1.98 11.11
C LEU A 294 13.03 -1.80 10.62
N CYS A 295 13.48 -2.66 9.69
CA CYS A 295 14.84 -2.59 9.14
C CYS A 295 15.12 -1.26 8.43
N ARG A 296 14.08 -0.66 7.83
CA ARG A 296 14.13 0.65 7.14
C ARG A 296 13.79 1.85 8.03
N THR A 297 13.53 1.63 9.31
CA THR A 297 13.17 2.69 10.25
C THR A 297 14.45 3.29 10.85
N GLU A 298 14.53 4.62 10.91
CA GLU A 298 15.60 5.34 11.62
C GLU A 298 15.09 5.71 13.03
N PRO A 299 15.43 4.97 14.11
CA PRO A 299 14.80 5.15 15.43
C PRO A 299 14.83 6.58 15.97
N ALA A 300 15.94 7.30 15.75
CA ALA A 300 16.11 8.66 16.22
C ALA A 300 15.22 9.69 15.50
N ARG A 301 14.83 9.41 14.25
CA ARG A 301 13.99 10.31 13.43
C ARG A 301 12.55 9.85 13.33
N GLN A 302 12.28 8.57 13.58
CA GLN A 302 10.99 7.92 13.38
C GLN A 302 10.50 7.15 14.63
N PRO A 303 10.51 7.75 15.83
CA PRO A 303 10.13 7.05 17.06
C PRO A 303 8.67 6.58 17.10
N ARG A 304 7.71 7.31 16.49
CA ARG A 304 6.29 6.93 16.45
C ARG A 304 6.07 5.74 15.53
N ARG A 305 6.68 5.75 14.34
CA ARG A 305 6.70 4.59 13.45
C ARG A 305 7.31 3.37 14.12
N LEU A 306 8.46 3.53 14.78
CA LEU A 306 9.11 2.44 15.52
C LEU A 306 8.18 1.86 16.59
N GLN A 307 7.61 2.73 17.43
CA GLN A 307 6.73 2.30 18.52
C GLN A 307 5.50 1.54 18.00
N ASP A 308 4.88 2.03 16.93
CA ASP A 308 3.72 1.37 16.31
C ASP A 308 4.09 -0.01 15.73
N ILE A 309 5.21 -0.10 15.01
CA ILE A 309 5.73 -1.38 14.47
C ILE A 309 5.95 -2.39 15.61
N LEU A 310 6.63 -2.00 16.69
CA LEU A 310 6.90 -2.88 17.83
C LEU A 310 5.60 -3.32 18.52
N THR A 311 4.63 -2.44 18.63
CA THR A 311 3.31 -2.73 19.23
C THR A 311 2.55 -3.75 18.38
N LEU A 312 2.48 -3.54 17.06
CA LEU A 312 1.85 -4.46 16.12
C LEU A 312 2.50 -5.84 16.15
N MET A 313 3.83 -5.90 16.13
CA MET A 313 4.56 -7.17 16.17
C MET A 313 4.24 -7.96 17.45
N ASN A 314 4.24 -7.30 18.62
CA ASN A 314 3.92 -7.96 19.89
C ASN A 314 2.47 -8.49 19.92
N THR A 315 1.51 -7.71 19.41
CA THR A 315 0.12 -8.14 19.30
C THR A 315 -0.01 -9.38 18.42
N ILE A 316 0.57 -9.35 17.22
CA ILE A 316 0.48 -10.47 16.26
C ILE A 316 1.16 -11.74 16.80
N ILE A 317 2.33 -11.61 17.43
CA ILE A 317 3.02 -12.74 18.07
C ILE A 317 2.15 -13.38 19.16
N SER A 318 1.42 -12.56 19.92
CA SER A 318 0.51 -13.03 20.97
C SER A 318 -0.69 -13.78 20.36
N GLN A 319 -1.29 -13.26 19.29
CA GLN A 319 -2.39 -13.90 18.56
C GLN A 319 -1.99 -15.26 17.97
N LEU A 320 -0.83 -15.34 17.29
CA LEU A 320 -0.28 -16.60 16.77
C LEU A 320 0.01 -17.65 17.85
N SER A 321 0.15 -17.22 19.10
CA SER A 321 0.37 -18.14 20.23
C SER A 321 -0.93 -18.65 20.86
N LEU A 322 -2.07 -18.03 20.55
CA LEU A 322 -3.41 -18.50 20.93
C LEU A 322 -4.00 -19.45 19.88
N GLU A 323 -3.58 -19.32 18.63
CA GLU A 323 -3.92 -20.22 17.52
C GLU A 323 -3.11 -21.53 17.55
N ALA A 324 -2.21 -21.64 18.51
CA ALA A 324 -1.23 -22.71 18.72
C ALA A 324 -1.70 -23.75 19.73
#